data_AF-C1K2M1-F1
#
_entry.id   AF-C1K2M1-F1
#
_cell.length_a   1.000
_cell.length_b   1.000
_cell.length_c   1.000
_cell.angle_alpha   90.00
_cell.angle_beta   90.00
_cell.angle_gamma   90.00
#
_symmetry.space_group_name_H-M   'P 1'
#
loop_
_entity.id
_entity.type
_entity.pdbx_description
1 polymer ?
#
loop_
_entity_poly.entity_id
_entity_poly.type
_entity_poly.pdbx_seq_one_letter_code
_entity_poly.pdbx_strand_id
1 'polypeptide(L)'
;DFAFVDADKPNYVRYHEQLLRLVRVGGTIIYDNTLWGGTVALPPDAPMSDLDRRFSAAIRDLNAKLAADPRIEVCQLAIADGITI
;
A
#
# COMPACT_ATOMS: atom_id res chain seq x y z
N ASP A 1 5.03 17.16 -7.48
CA ASP A 1 6.16 16.25 -7.76
C ASP A 1 6.11 14.94 -6.98
N PHE A 2 5.70 15.01 -5.72
CA PHE A 2 5.81 13.92 -4.76
C PHE A 2 4.54 13.85 -3.90
N ALA A 3 4.12 12.65 -3.51
CA ALA A 3 3.09 12.42 -2.51
C ALA A 3 3.50 11.31 -1.55
N PHE A 4 3.24 11.49 -0.25
CA PHE A 4 3.45 10.47 0.78
C PHE A 4 2.10 10.15 1.43
N VAL A 5 1.71 8.89 1.40
CA VAL A 5 0.42 8.38 1.88
C VAL A 5 0.66 7.55 3.13
N ASP A 6 0.45 8.17 4.29
CA ASP A 6 0.34 7.51 5.59
C ASP A 6 -0.97 7.92 6.28
N ALA A 7 -2.07 7.33 5.80
CA ALA A 7 -3.42 7.56 6.30
C ALA A 7 -4.13 6.22 6.61
N ASP A 8 -5.46 6.19 6.56
CA ASP A 8 -6.25 4.98 6.77
C ASP A 8 -6.15 4.02 5.56
N LYS A 9 -5.63 2.82 5.84
CA LYS A 9 -5.25 1.82 4.82
C LYS A 9 -6.39 1.40 3.88
N PRO A 10 -7.66 1.24 4.33
CA PRO A 10 -8.78 0.89 3.45
C PRO A 10 -9.04 1.88 2.30
N ASN A 11 -8.60 3.14 2.40
CA ASN A 11 -8.77 4.12 1.34
C ASN A 11 -7.55 4.27 0.40
N TYR A 12 -6.46 3.53 0.60
CA TYR A 12 -5.22 3.72 -0.18
C TYR A 12 -5.43 3.54 -1.68
N VAL A 13 -6.24 2.57 -2.09
CA VAL A 13 -6.60 2.36 -3.51
C VAL A 13 -7.34 3.58 -4.07
N ARG A 14 -8.20 4.23 -3.29
CA ARG A 14 -8.90 5.45 -3.72
C ARG A 14 -7.94 6.63 -3.82
N TYR A 15 -7.03 6.76 -2.86
CA TYR A 15 -5.97 7.77 -2.93
C TYR A 15 -5.09 7.56 -4.15
N HIS A 16 -4.73 6.32 -4.47
CA HIS A 16 -3.96 5.98 -5.65
C HIS A 16 -4.59 6.52 -6.94
N GLU A 17 -5.88 6.26 -7.18
CA GLU A 17 -6.55 6.77 -8.38
C GLU A 17 -6.61 8.30 -8.47
N GLN A 18 -6.71 8.98 -7.32
CA GLN A 18 -6.65 10.44 -7.28
C GLN A 18 -5.23 10.95 -7.52
N LEU A 19 -4.23 10.33 -6.89
CA LEU A 19 -2.83 10.72 -6.99
C LEU A 19 -2.25 10.50 -8.38
N LEU A 20 -2.68 9.47 -9.12
CA LEU A 20 -2.30 9.30 -10.52
C LEU A 20 -2.74 10.46 -11.43
N ARG A 21 -3.75 11.24 -11.02
CA ARG A 21 -4.19 12.44 -11.75
C ARG A 21 -3.48 13.70 -11.28
N LEU A 22 -3.05 13.74 -10.02
CA LEU A 22 -2.50 14.93 -9.37
C LEU A 22 -0.97 14.97 -9.41
N VAL A 23 -0.31 13.82 -9.32
CA VAL A 23 1.13 13.69 -9.44
C VAL A 23 1.50 13.65 -10.91
N ARG A 24 2.46 14.50 -11.30
CA ARG A 24 2.95 14.56 -12.68
C ARG A 24 3.58 13.23 -13.11
N VAL A 25 3.63 13.00 -14.41
CA VAL A 25 4.45 11.91 -14.99
C VAL A 25 5.90 12.05 -14.54
N GLY A 26 6.51 10.93 -14.14
CA GLY A 26 7.85 10.89 -13.54
C GLY A 26 7.93 11.52 -12.15
N GLY A 27 6.80 11.78 -11.50
CA GLY A 27 6.72 12.06 -10.07
C GLY A 27 6.65 10.77 -9.25
N THR A 28 6.66 10.89 -7.94
CA THR A 28 6.75 9.74 -7.02
C THR A 28 5.58 9.75 -6.04
N ILE A 29 4.97 8.58 -5.83
CA ILE A 29 3.97 8.36 -4.78
C ILE A 29 4.53 7.30 -3.85
N ILE A 30 4.55 7.57 -2.55
CA ILE A 30 5.01 6.62 -1.55
C ILE A 30 3.83 6.20 -0.68
N TYR A 31 3.70 4.90 -0.45
CA TYR A 31 2.74 4.30 0.50
C TYR A 31 3.49 3.73 1.69
N ASP A 32 3.08 4.11 2.90
CA ASP A 32 3.66 3.62 4.15
C ASP A 32 2.91 2.41 4.73
N ASN A 33 3.61 1.63 5.56
CA ASN A 33 3.13 0.41 6.23
C ASN A 33 2.64 -0.68 5.27
N THR A 34 3.26 -0.81 4.11
CA THR A 34 2.85 -1.77 3.06
C THR A 34 3.19 -3.23 3.36
N LEU A 35 3.90 -3.50 4.46
CA LEU A 35 4.07 -4.85 5.02
C LEU A 35 3.16 -5.11 6.24
N TRP A 36 2.55 -4.07 6.82
CA TRP A 36 1.60 -4.11 7.96
C TRP A 36 1.97 -5.13 9.05
N GLY A 37 3.11 -4.92 9.70
CA GLY A 37 3.67 -5.78 10.75
C GLY A 37 4.02 -7.20 10.29
N GLY A 38 4.15 -7.42 8.98
CA GLY A 38 4.29 -8.76 8.38
C GLY A 38 2.99 -9.55 8.30
N THR A 39 1.86 -9.01 8.76
CA THR A 39 0.57 -9.72 8.77
C THR A 39 0.05 -10.04 7.36
N VAL A 40 0.52 -9.31 6.35
CA VAL A 40 0.19 -9.56 4.94
C VAL A 40 0.73 -10.91 4.44
N ALA A 41 1.68 -11.51 5.16
CA ALA A 41 2.24 -12.83 4.86
C ALA A 41 1.68 -13.96 5.75
N LEU A 42 0.86 -13.64 6.76
CA LEU A 42 0.29 -14.65 7.65
C LEU A 42 -0.80 -15.49 6.95
N PRO A 43 -1.03 -16.74 7.39
CA PRO A 43 -2.12 -17.56 6.87
C PRO A 43 -3.51 -16.98 7.28
N PRO A 44 -4.59 -17.31 6.55
CA PRO A 44 -5.92 -16.70 6.76
C PRO A 44 -6.50 -16.89 8.18
N ASP A 45 -6.15 -18.00 8.83
CA ASP A 45 -6.60 -18.41 10.16
C ASP A 45 -5.68 -17.93 11.30
N ALA A 46 -4.61 -17.19 10.99
CA ALA A 46 -3.74 -16.64 12.01
C ALA A 46 -4.53 -15.74 12.99
N PRO A 47 -4.24 -15.85 14.31
CA PRO A 47 -4.86 -15.00 15.31
C PRO A 47 -4.41 -13.56 15.11
N MET A 48 -5.38 -12.66 14.92
CA MET A 48 -5.18 -11.23 14.68
C MET A 48 -6.33 -10.46 15.31
N SER A 49 -6.08 -9.21 15.70
CA SER A 49 -7.16 -8.29 16.05
C SER A 49 -8.06 -8.03 14.83
N ASP A 50 -9.31 -7.61 15.06
CA ASP A 50 -10.21 -7.23 13.95
C ASP A 50 -9.64 -6.07 13.12
N LEU A 51 -8.92 -5.16 13.77
CA LEU A 51 -8.24 -4.05 13.12
C LEU A 51 -7.15 -4.56 12.16
N ASP A 52 -6.26 -5.42 12.65
CA ASP A 52 -5.16 -5.97 11.85
C ASP A 52 -5.67 -6.82 10.72
N ARG A 53 -6.73 -7.61 10.94
CA ARG A 53 -7.37 -8.40 9.89
C ARG A 53 -7.90 -7.50 8.77
N ARG A 54 -8.60 -6.42 9.12
CA ARG A 54 -9.14 -5.45 8.16
C ARG A 54 -8.03 -4.72 7.41
N PHE A 55 -6.99 -4.29 8.11
CA PHE A 55 -5.92 -3.48 7.52
C PHE A 55 -4.97 -4.35 6.68
N SER A 56 -4.63 -5.56 7.14
CA SER A 56 -3.89 -6.55 6.36
C SER A 56 -4.61 -6.89 5.05
N ALA A 57 -5.93 -7.08 5.08
CA ALA A 57 -6.72 -7.30 3.86
C ALA A 57 -6.66 -6.10 2.89
N ALA A 58 -6.76 -4.87 3.41
CA ALA A 58 -6.66 -3.65 2.61
C ALA A 58 -5.26 -3.49 1.99
N ILE A 59 -4.19 -3.76 2.74
CA ILE A 59 -2.82 -3.67 2.25
C ILE A 59 -2.53 -4.78 1.23
N ARG A 60 -3.05 -6.01 1.41
CA ARG A 60 -2.95 -7.06 0.39
C ARG A 60 -3.61 -6.64 -0.93
N ASP A 61 -4.80 -6.04 -0.87
CA ASP A 61 -5.50 -5.52 -2.06
C ASP A 61 -4.71 -4.40 -2.74
N LEU A 62 -4.19 -3.45 -1.95
CA LEU A 62 -3.31 -2.40 -2.47
C LEU A 62 -2.06 -2.97 -3.15
N ASN A 63 -1.31 -3.84 -2.46
CA ASN A 63 -0.06 -4.40 -2.98
C ASN A 63 -0.29 -5.16 -4.29
N ALA A 64 -1.38 -5.94 -4.37
CA ALA A 64 -1.76 -6.64 -5.59
C ALA A 64 -2.09 -5.68 -6.74
N LYS A 65 -2.80 -4.58 -6.45
CA LYS A 65 -3.14 -3.55 -7.45
C LYS A 65 -1.90 -2.80 -7.92
N LEU A 66 -1.03 -2.35 -7.01
CA LEU A 66 0.20 -1.64 -7.36
C LEU A 66 1.12 -2.53 -8.20
N ALA A 67 1.29 -3.80 -7.83
CA ALA A 67 2.11 -4.75 -8.59
C ALA A 67 1.58 -5.06 -9.99
N ALA A 68 0.28 -4.89 -10.22
CA ALA A 68 -0.38 -5.16 -11.50
C ALA A 68 -0.68 -3.89 -12.32
N ASP A 69 -0.38 -2.69 -11.81
CA ASP A 69 -0.75 -1.45 -12.47
C ASP A 69 0.28 -1.06 -13.54
N PRO A 70 -0.08 -1.08 -14.84
CA PRO A 70 0.86 -0.77 -15.92
C PRO A 70 1.19 0.73 -16.03
N ARG A 71 0.55 1.60 -15.23
CA ARG A 71 0.75 3.06 -15.26
C ARG A 71 1.95 3.51 -14.42
N ILE A 72 2.51 2.62 -13.59
CA ILE A 72 3.58 2.93 -12.64
C ILE A 72 4.73 1.94 -12.76
N GLU A 73 5.91 2.37 -12.31
CA GLU A 73 7.00 1.48 -11.89
C GLU A 73 6.92 1.37 -10.37
N VAL A 74 7.13 0.17 -9.82
CA VAL A 74 6.92 -0.08 -8.39
C VAL A 74 8.09 -0.82 -7.75
N CYS A 75 8.46 -0.40 -6.53
CA CYS A 75 9.44 -1.06 -5.69
C CYS A 75 8.95 -1.09 -4.24
N GLN A 76 8.70 -2.29 -3.70
CA GLN A 76 8.39 -2.48 -2.29
C GLN A 76 9.68 -2.76 -1.50
N LEU A 77 10.00 -1.85 -0.58
CA LEU A 77 11.19 -1.89 0.26
C LEU A 77 10.83 -2.36 1.67
N ALA A 78 11.61 -3.31 2.19
CA ALA A 78 11.53 -3.78 3.58
C ALA A 78 12.24 -2.81 4.55
N ILE A 79 11.93 -1.52 4.45
CA ILE A 79 12.37 -0.49 5.39
C ILE A 79 11.21 -0.25 6.36
N ALA A 80 11.51 -0.28 7.66
CA ALA A 80 10.52 -0.16 8.73
C ALA A 80 9.34 -1.13 8.52
N ASP A 81 8.11 -0.61 8.42
CA ASP A 81 6.91 -1.41 8.24
C ASP A 81 6.49 -1.61 6.78
N GLY A 82 7.44 -1.42 5.87
CA GLY A 82 7.25 -1.54 4.44
C GLY A 82 6.91 -0.23 3.77
N ILE A 83 7.74 0.19 2.84
CA ILE A 83 7.51 1.38 2.02
C ILE A 83 7.42 0.93 0.57
N THR A 84 6.34 1.31 -0.11
CA THR A 84 6.21 1.07 -1.56
C THR A 84 6.33 2.39 -2.30
N ILE A 85 7.24 2.44 -3.27
CA ILE A 85 7.56 3.58 -4.14
C ILE A 85 7.12 3.25 -5.56
#